data_AF-A0AAF0UFP2-F1
#
_entry.id   AF-A0AAF0UFP2-F1
#
_cell.length_a   1.000
_cell.length_b   1.000
_cell.length_c   1.000
_cell.angle_alpha   90.00
_cell.angle_beta   90.00
_cell.angle_gamma   90.00
#
_symmetry.space_group_name_H-M   'P 1'
#
loop_
_entity.id
_entity.type
_entity.pdbx_description
1 polymer ?
#
loop_
_entity_poly.entity_id
_entity_poly.type
_entity_poly.pdbx_seq_one_letter_code
_entity_poly.pdbx_strand_id
1 'polypeptide(L)'
;MRAALMWTINDFLAYGMMSGWSTIGKLACPICMDETKAFSLKNGRKVSWFDCNQQFLPLNHEFRRNDNIFYKGREEKSRPPPKLTGEQVWEKIKGFPKITEFGPCNCYGYGKSNNWTKRSIFWDLPYWKTNLVRHNLDVMHIEKNVFDNIFHTIMDNSERTKDNEKARMDLKEYCRRSDLHLQQNAYGRWIKSKAKFTLNDDQKKDVLAFSALPKPILKPLTELILFFKDLCSTVLWDDHLRQMEENIPLILCKLQRIFTPGLFYSMEHLMIHLPFEARVCGPVQYRWMYPFERFLNKIKKTIKNKSRVEGSICQTYLAQEISYFASHYFESHVLSSNNRVDRNDDLITKNANQPTLSVFNLSGRSYGKKKGNIQWLDDKEVVAAQLHVLINCDEVKPFLN
;
A
#
# COMPACT_ATOMS: atom_id res chain seq x y z
N MET A 1 32.65 7.18 17.95
CA MET A 1 31.61 6.54 17.13
C MET A 1 31.54 7.27 15.80
N ARG A 2 31.62 6.57 14.66
CA ARG A 2 31.40 7.16 13.32
C ARG A 2 30.07 6.60 12.81
N ALA A 3 29.18 7.44 12.29
CA ALA A 3 27.88 7.06 11.77
C ALA A 3 27.71 7.58 10.34
N ALA A 4 27.03 6.80 9.50
CA ALA A 4 26.68 7.18 8.13
C ALA A 4 25.17 6.99 7.92
N LEU A 5 24.53 7.94 7.24
CA LEU A 5 23.13 7.86 6.86
C LEU A 5 23.02 7.13 5.52
N MET A 6 22.56 5.88 5.54
CA MET A 6 22.40 5.10 4.31
C MET A 6 21.25 5.64 3.44
N TRP A 7 20.09 5.85 4.05
CA TRP A 7 18.89 6.36 3.39
C TRP A 7 17.86 6.81 4.42
N THR A 8 16.80 7.48 3.97
CA THR A 8 15.61 7.75 4.79
C THR A 8 14.45 6.83 4.40
N ILE A 9 13.56 6.50 5.34
CA ILE A 9 12.31 5.78 5.09
C ILE A 9 11.16 6.73 5.39
N ASN A 10 10.33 7.04 4.39
CA ASN A 10 9.25 8.01 4.52
C ASN A 10 8.03 7.57 3.70
N ASP A 11 6.85 8.00 4.13
CA ASP A 11 5.65 7.94 3.31
C ASP A 11 5.82 8.92 2.15
N PHE A 12 4.96 8.85 1.14
CA PHE A 12 5.19 9.64 -0.07
C PHE A 12 5.08 11.16 0.17
N LEU A 13 4.31 11.61 1.18
CA LEU A 13 4.24 13.03 1.52
C LEU A 13 5.52 13.50 2.23
N ALA A 14 5.99 12.77 3.24
CA ALA A 14 7.24 13.09 3.92
C ALA A 14 8.46 12.89 3.02
N TYR A 15 8.40 11.96 2.06
CA TYR A 15 9.41 11.82 1.02
C TYR A 15 9.66 13.17 0.34
N GLY A 16 8.61 13.89 -0.04
CA GLY A 16 8.76 15.17 -0.71
C GLY A 16 9.35 16.24 0.19
N MET A 17 8.96 16.24 1.47
CA MET A 17 9.54 17.14 2.47
C MET A 17 11.03 16.87 2.71
N MET A 18 11.46 15.61 2.72
CA MET A 18 12.85 15.24 3.01
C MET A 18 13.77 15.36 1.79
N SER A 19 13.30 14.96 0.60
CA SER A 19 14.07 15.05 -0.64
C SER A 19 14.12 16.47 -1.21
N GLY A 20 13.09 17.28 -0.93
CA GLY A 20 12.87 18.56 -1.59
C GLY A 20 12.14 18.44 -2.94
N TRP A 21 11.84 17.22 -3.42
CA TRP A 21 11.04 17.01 -4.61
C TRP A 21 9.55 16.91 -4.25
N SER A 22 8.72 17.84 -4.71
CA SER A 22 7.28 17.81 -4.44
C SER A 22 6.65 16.52 -4.95
N THR A 23 5.80 15.91 -4.13
CA THR A 23 5.06 14.69 -4.49
C THR A 23 3.65 14.97 -5.00
N ILE A 24 3.38 16.24 -5.32
CA ILE A 24 2.12 16.72 -5.85
C ILE A 24 2.29 17.08 -7.33
N GLY A 25 1.23 16.87 -8.11
CA GLY A 25 1.17 17.30 -9.50
C GLY A 25 1.64 16.23 -10.49
N LYS A 26 1.85 16.64 -11.74
CA LYS A 26 2.25 15.74 -12.85
C LYS A 26 3.66 15.20 -12.67
N LEU A 27 4.55 16.01 -12.09
CA LEU A 27 5.94 15.67 -11.84
C LEU A 27 6.14 14.99 -10.47
N ALA A 28 5.10 14.37 -9.90
CA ALA A 28 5.15 13.84 -8.54
C ALA A 28 6.20 12.74 -8.34
N CYS A 29 6.48 11.93 -9.38
CA CYS A 29 7.46 10.84 -9.28
C CYS A 29 8.90 11.38 -9.21
N PRO A 30 9.62 11.19 -8.09
CA PRO A 30 10.98 11.70 -7.91
C PRO A 30 12.03 10.91 -8.71
N ILE A 31 11.65 9.74 -9.26
CA ILE A 31 12.55 8.85 -10.00
C ILE A 31 12.44 9.13 -11.51
N CYS A 32 11.21 9.27 -12.03
CA CYS A 32 10.96 9.67 -13.42
C CYS A 32 11.14 11.18 -13.66
N MET A 33 11.07 11.99 -12.61
CA MET A 33 11.30 13.44 -12.62
C MET A 33 10.49 14.22 -13.67
N ASP A 34 11.16 14.92 -14.58
CA ASP A 34 10.58 15.77 -15.62
C ASP A 34 10.12 14.98 -16.86
N GLU A 35 10.44 13.69 -16.96
CA GLU A 35 10.10 12.81 -18.10
C GLU A 35 8.81 12.02 -17.89
N THR A 36 7.91 12.55 -17.05
CA THR A 36 6.63 11.90 -16.74
C THR A 36 5.59 12.20 -17.82
N LYS A 37 4.70 11.25 -18.06
CA LYS A 37 3.59 11.38 -19.03
C LYS A 37 2.25 11.67 -18.35
N ALA A 38 2.28 11.98 -17.06
CA ALA A 38 1.09 12.21 -16.25
C ALA A 38 0.34 13.44 -16.75
N PHE A 39 -0.99 13.39 -16.70
CA PHE A 39 -1.85 14.45 -17.22
C PHE A 39 -3.00 14.75 -16.25
N SER A 40 -3.62 15.91 -16.41
CA SER A 40 -4.76 16.29 -15.57
C SER A 40 -6.05 15.81 -16.24
N LEU A 41 -6.87 15.07 -15.50
CA LEU A 41 -8.19 14.65 -15.96
C LEU A 41 -9.11 15.87 -16.11
N LYS A 42 -9.94 15.87 -17.15
CA LYS A 42 -10.73 17.05 -17.56
C LYS A 42 -11.90 17.28 -16.59
N ASN A 43 -12.59 16.22 -16.23
CA ASN A 43 -13.76 16.25 -15.36
C ASN A 43 -13.39 15.99 -13.90
N GLY A 44 -12.50 15.02 -13.65
CA GLY A 44 -12.01 14.67 -12.32
C GLY A 44 -11.07 15.72 -11.72
N ARG A 45 -10.43 16.57 -12.54
CA ARG A 45 -9.48 17.64 -12.15
C ARG A 45 -8.28 17.17 -11.32
N LYS A 46 -8.03 15.86 -11.28
CA LYS A 46 -6.87 15.27 -10.61
C LYS A 46 -5.83 14.84 -11.63
N VAL A 47 -4.59 14.72 -11.18
CA VAL A 47 -3.51 14.16 -11.99
C VAL A 47 -3.69 12.65 -12.08
N SER A 48 -3.64 12.13 -13.29
CA SER A 48 -3.69 10.71 -13.61
C SER A 48 -2.36 10.28 -14.23
N TRP A 49 -1.94 9.08 -13.83
CA TRP A 49 -0.80 8.32 -14.33
C TRP A 49 -1.25 7.15 -15.22
N PHE A 50 -2.49 7.21 -15.70
CA PHE A 50 -3.01 6.28 -16.70
C PHE A 50 -2.10 6.27 -17.94
N ASP A 51 -1.79 5.07 -18.43
CA ASP A 51 -0.88 4.77 -19.55
C ASP A 51 0.59 5.22 -19.41
N CYS A 52 0.98 5.82 -18.28
CA CYS A 52 2.36 6.23 -18.06
C CYS A 52 3.33 5.03 -17.92
N ASN A 53 2.80 3.83 -17.71
CA ASN A 53 3.59 2.63 -17.45
C ASN A 53 3.92 1.84 -18.73
N GLN A 54 3.24 2.13 -19.85
CA GLN A 54 3.50 1.46 -21.13
C GLN A 54 4.92 1.71 -21.65
N GLN A 55 5.48 2.89 -21.37
CA GLN A 55 6.86 3.25 -21.76
C GLN A 55 7.93 2.37 -21.10
N PHE A 56 7.59 1.56 -20.10
CA PHE A 56 8.49 0.61 -19.44
C PHE A 56 8.40 -0.81 -20.01
N LEU A 57 7.43 -1.11 -20.88
CA LEU A 57 7.35 -2.40 -21.57
C LEU A 57 8.43 -2.52 -22.67
N PRO A 58 8.76 -3.70 -23.18
CA PRO A 58 9.61 -3.82 -24.38
C PRO A 58 9.06 -3.04 -25.57
N LEU A 59 9.91 -2.42 -26.40
CA LEU A 59 9.47 -1.56 -27.52
C LEU A 59 8.55 -2.27 -28.52
N ASN A 60 8.73 -3.58 -28.70
CA ASN A 60 7.94 -4.40 -29.59
C ASN A 60 6.63 -4.92 -28.96
N HIS A 61 6.36 -4.65 -27.67
CA HIS A 61 5.22 -5.19 -26.94
C HIS A 61 3.87 -4.73 -27.51
N GLU A 62 2.88 -5.63 -27.59
CA GLU A 62 1.56 -5.37 -28.19
C GLU A 62 0.81 -4.19 -27.54
N PHE A 63 0.87 -4.07 -26.21
CA PHE A 63 0.19 -2.99 -25.48
C PHE A 63 0.70 -1.59 -25.86
N ARG A 64 1.93 -1.44 -26.38
CA ARG A 64 2.44 -0.14 -26.85
C ARG A 64 1.78 0.33 -28.15
N ARG A 65 1.26 -0.62 -28.96
CA ARG A 65 0.64 -0.33 -30.26
C ARG A 65 -0.89 -0.30 -30.19
N ASN A 66 -1.45 -0.50 -28.99
CA ASN A 66 -2.88 -0.61 -28.81
C ASN A 66 -3.51 0.77 -28.60
N ASP A 67 -4.07 1.32 -29.67
CA ASP A 67 -4.71 2.65 -29.72
C ASP A 67 -6.18 2.65 -29.23
N ASN A 68 -6.71 1.47 -28.89
CA ASN A 68 -8.13 1.24 -28.64
C ASN A 68 -8.46 1.09 -27.15
N ILE A 69 -7.72 0.26 -26.43
CA ILE A 69 -8.05 -0.13 -25.05
C ILE A 69 -7.55 0.91 -24.02
N PHE A 70 -6.48 1.61 -24.38
CA PHE A 70 -5.79 2.61 -23.57
C PHE A 70 -6.23 4.03 -23.99
N TYR A 71 -5.33 5.00 -23.98
CA TYR A 71 -5.60 6.36 -24.45
C TYR A 71 -5.95 6.33 -25.95
N LYS A 72 -7.16 6.78 -26.29
CA LYS A 72 -7.72 6.67 -27.63
C LYS A 72 -6.81 7.33 -28.68
N GLY A 73 -6.46 6.59 -29.73
CA GLY A 73 -5.67 7.11 -30.86
C GLY A 73 -4.21 7.43 -30.52
N ARG A 74 -3.67 6.85 -29.45
CA ARG A 74 -2.27 7.05 -29.04
C ARG A 74 -1.50 5.73 -29.06
N GLU A 75 -0.31 5.77 -29.64
CA GLU A 75 0.70 4.71 -29.53
C GLU A 75 1.86 5.16 -28.63
N GLU A 76 2.48 4.22 -27.93
CA GLU A 76 3.57 4.47 -26.99
C GLU A 76 4.94 4.07 -27.58
N LYS A 77 5.65 5.07 -28.11
CA LYS A 77 6.95 4.90 -28.79
C LYS A 77 8.16 5.32 -27.95
N SER A 78 7.94 5.91 -26.78
CA SER A 78 9.04 6.42 -25.96
C SER A 78 9.76 5.30 -25.22
N ARG A 79 11.04 5.56 -24.93
CA ARG A 79 11.84 4.74 -24.02
C ARG A 79 11.48 5.10 -22.56
N PRO A 80 11.74 4.19 -21.60
CA PRO A 80 11.57 4.52 -20.19
C PRO A 80 12.49 5.70 -19.81
N PRO A 81 12.06 6.57 -18.88
CA PRO A 81 12.90 7.64 -18.36
C PRO A 81 14.24 7.11 -17.82
N PRO A 82 15.36 7.81 -18.07
CA PRO A 82 16.66 7.45 -17.52
C PRO A 82 16.65 7.58 -15.98
N LYS A 83 17.17 6.56 -15.30
CA LYS A 83 17.43 6.62 -13.85
C LYS A 83 18.67 7.48 -13.62
N LEU A 84 18.48 8.72 -13.16
CA LEU A 84 19.62 9.63 -12.90
C LEU A 84 20.46 9.16 -11.71
N THR A 85 21.78 9.26 -11.83
CA THR A 85 22.69 9.02 -10.70
C THR A 85 22.59 10.14 -9.67
N GLY A 86 23.05 9.91 -8.44
CA GLY A 86 23.00 10.95 -7.43
C GLY A 86 23.89 12.15 -7.75
N GLU A 87 24.98 11.97 -8.51
CA GLU A 87 25.79 13.07 -9.05
C GLU A 87 25.02 13.89 -10.08
N GLN A 88 24.31 13.24 -11.00
CA GLN A 88 23.48 13.94 -11.99
C GLN A 88 22.35 14.73 -11.32
N VAL A 89 21.73 14.17 -10.28
CA VAL A 89 20.73 14.86 -9.47
C VAL A 89 21.37 16.03 -8.70
N TRP A 90 22.57 15.85 -8.15
CA TRP A 90 23.32 16.91 -7.48
C TRP A 90 23.56 18.10 -8.41
N GLU A 91 24.00 17.86 -9.63
CA GLU A 91 24.24 18.93 -10.62
C GLU A 91 22.97 19.74 -10.92
N LYS A 92 21.79 19.10 -10.92
CA LYS A 92 20.50 19.78 -11.08
C LYS A 92 20.11 20.63 -9.86
N ILE A 93 20.43 20.20 -8.63
CA ILE A 93 19.91 20.80 -7.38
C ILE A 93 20.92 21.68 -6.63
N LYS A 94 22.22 21.61 -6.94
CA LYS A 94 23.28 22.26 -6.15
C LYS A 94 23.12 23.77 -6.01
N GLY A 95 22.52 24.43 -7.01
CA GLY A 95 22.26 25.87 -7.04
C GLY A 95 20.93 26.30 -6.39
N PHE A 96 20.15 25.37 -5.86
CA PHE A 96 18.85 25.67 -5.23
C PHE A 96 19.03 26.00 -3.74
N PRO A 97 18.15 26.86 -3.19
CA PRO A 97 18.23 27.27 -1.80
C PRO A 97 17.99 26.10 -0.83
N LYS A 98 18.67 26.12 0.31
CA LYS A 98 18.39 25.20 1.44
C LYS A 98 17.22 25.72 2.26
N ILE A 99 16.55 24.81 2.98
CA ILE A 99 15.51 25.21 3.95
C ILE A 99 16.04 26.06 5.11
N THR A 100 17.33 25.94 5.43
CA THR A 100 17.99 26.71 6.49
C THR A 100 18.37 28.12 6.04
N GLU A 101 18.32 28.40 4.75
CA GLU A 101 18.58 29.72 4.19
C GLU A 101 17.25 30.50 4.23
N PHE A 102 17.16 31.51 5.09
CA PHE A 102 15.93 32.27 5.32
C PHE A 102 15.47 33.00 4.04
N GLY A 103 14.35 32.57 3.47
CA GLY A 103 13.69 33.24 2.34
C GLY A 103 12.72 32.33 1.59
N PRO A 104 11.80 32.87 0.76
CA PRO A 104 10.98 32.06 -0.12
C PRO A 104 11.89 31.30 -1.10
N CYS A 105 11.90 29.97 -1.00
CA CYS A 105 12.62 29.08 -1.91
C CYS A 105 11.95 29.10 -3.29
N ASN A 106 12.23 30.13 -4.10
CA ASN A 106 11.70 30.21 -5.45
C ASN A 106 12.57 29.38 -6.40
N CYS A 107 12.24 28.11 -6.48
CA CYS A 107 12.91 27.14 -7.33
C CYS A 107 12.54 27.41 -8.79
N TYR A 108 13.49 27.93 -9.58
CA TYR A 108 13.24 28.26 -10.98
C TYR A 108 12.71 27.04 -11.75
N GLY A 109 11.59 27.22 -12.45
CA GLY A 109 10.97 26.15 -13.24
C GLY A 109 10.05 25.18 -12.45
N TYR A 110 9.80 25.44 -11.17
CA TYR A 110 8.87 24.63 -10.36
C TYR A 110 7.50 24.45 -11.03
N GLY A 111 7.01 23.22 -11.04
CA GLY A 111 5.72 22.82 -11.61
C GLY A 111 5.68 22.81 -13.14
N LYS A 112 6.77 23.21 -13.83
CA LYS A 112 6.90 23.20 -15.29
C LYS A 112 8.03 22.29 -15.75
N SER A 113 9.27 22.63 -15.45
CA SER A 113 10.47 21.88 -15.85
C SER A 113 11.06 21.02 -14.73
N ASN A 114 10.68 21.27 -13.48
CA ASN A 114 11.06 20.42 -12.35
C ASN A 114 10.02 20.51 -11.22
N ASN A 115 10.14 19.65 -10.22
CA ASN A 115 9.30 19.67 -9.02
C ASN A 115 10.11 19.96 -7.74
N TRP A 116 11.27 20.60 -7.85
CA TRP A 116 12.09 20.94 -6.70
C TRP A 116 11.47 22.10 -5.93
N THR A 117 11.38 21.95 -4.62
CA THR A 117 10.92 22.98 -3.68
C THR A 117 12.06 23.52 -2.82
N LYS A 118 13.16 22.78 -2.73
CA LYS A 118 14.37 23.11 -1.97
C LYS A 118 15.49 22.13 -2.27
N ARG A 119 16.73 22.50 -1.91
CA ARG A 119 17.85 21.58 -1.72
C ARG A 119 17.77 20.97 -0.31
N SER A 120 17.67 19.65 -0.22
CA SER A 120 17.70 18.93 1.06
C SER A 120 19.03 19.12 1.79
N ILE A 121 18.98 19.18 3.13
CA ILE A 121 20.19 19.26 3.99
C ILE A 121 21.09 18.03 3.84
N PHE A 122 20.55 16.89 3.41
CA PHE A 122 21.34 15.67 3.26
C PHE A 122 22.38 15.78 2.14
N TRP A 123 22.20 16.70 1.19
CA TRP A 123 23.20 16.96 0.16
C TRP A 123 24.50 17.57 0.71
N ASP A 124 24.52 18.04 1.96
CA ASP A 124 25.75 18.47 2.64
C ASP A 124 26.62 17.30 3.10
N LEU A 125 26.05 16.09 3.15
CA LEU A 125 26.83 14.88 3.44
C LEU A 125 27.66 14.53 2.18
N PRO A 126 29.01 14.45 2.27
CA PRO A 126 29.87 14.29 1.09
C PRO A 126 29.56 13.08 0.21
N TYR A 127 29.04 12.01 0.83
CA TYR A 127 28.70 10.74 0.19
C TYR A 127 27.24 10.64 -0.26
N TRP A 128 26.38 11.62 0.02
CA TRP A 128 24.94 11.50 -0.30
C TRP A 128 24.68 11.36 -1.80
N LYS A 129 25.48 12.05 -2.62
CA LYS A 129 25.44 11.97 -4.08
C LYS A 129 25.88 10.60 -4.62
N THR A 130 26.64 9.82 -3.86
CA THR A 130 27.08 8.48 -4.27
C THR A 130 26.08 7.39 -3.91
N ASN A 131 25.06 7.69 -3.09
CA ASN A 131 24.05 6.71 -2.71
C ASN A 131 23.12 6.41 -3.89
N LEU A 132 23.02 5.13 -4.25
CA LEU A 132 22.12 4.63 -5.31
C LEU A 132 20.64 4.91 -4.97
N VAL A 133 20.27 4.74 -3.70
CA VAL A 133 18.95 5.09 -3.15
C VAL A 133 19.17 6.01 -1.95
N ARG A 134 18.57 7.19 -2.00
CA ARG A 134 18.70 8.24 -0.95
C ARG A 134 17.48 8.26 -0.03
N HIS A 135 16.31 8.09 -0.62
CA HIS A 135 15.03 8.10 0.05
C HIS A 135 14.27 6.85 -0.42
N ASN A 136 13.79 6.03 0.50
CA ASN A 136 13.00 4.84 0.19
C ASN A 136 11.52 5.20 0.12
N LEU A 137 10.84 4.56 -0.81
CA LEU A 137 9.39 4.53 -0.86
C LEU A 137 8.87 3.55 0.20
N ASP A 138 7.96 4.02 1.05
CA ASP A 138 7.31 3.12 2.00
C ASP A 138 6.32 2.17 1.29
N VAL A 139 6.77 0.94 1.06
CA VAL A 139 6.02 -0.12 0.37
C VAL A 139 4.68 -0.36 1.05
N MET A 140 4.62 -0.38 2.38
CA MET A 140 3.38 -0.68 3.11
C MET A 140 2.32 0.42 2.89
N HIS A 141 2.74 1.69 2.87
CA HIS A 141 1.82 2.78 2.57
C HIS A 141 1.37 2.76 1.10
N ILE A 142 2.26 2.42 0.16
CA ILE A 142 1.89 2.27 -1.26
C ILE A 142 0.91 1.12 -1.43
N GLU A 143 1.24 -0.07 -0.89
CA GLU A 143 0.41 -1.27 -0.91
C GLU A 143 -1.00 -0.97 -0.39
N LYS A 144 -1.09 -0.38 0.80
CA LYS A 144 -2.36 0.03 1.40
C LYS A 144 -3.16 0.96 0.48
N ASN A 145 -2.53 2.02 -0.04
CA ASN A 145 -3.23 2.98 -0.91
C ASN A 145 -3.76 2.32 -2.20
N VAL A 146 -2.96 1.46 -2.82
CA VAL A 146 -3.33 0.76 -4.06
C VAL A 146 -4.49 -0.20 -3.79
N PHE A 147 -4.39 -1.03 -2.76
CA PHE A 147 -5.45 -1.98 -2.42
C PHE A 147 -6.72 -1.31 -1.91
N ASP A 148 -6.63 -0.25 -1.11
CA ASP A 148 -7.80 0.54 -0.68
C ASP A 148 -8.53 1.13 -1.90
N ASN A 149 -7.79 1.70 -2.85
CA ASN A 149 -8.37 2.27 -4.08
C ASN A 149 -9.06 1.20 -4.94
N ILE A 150 -8.44 0.04 -5.12
CA ILE A 150 -9.03 -1.10 -5.85
C ILE A 150 -10.26 -1.64 -5.12
N PHE A 151 -10.13 -1.91 -3.82
CA PHE A 151 -11.19 -2.46 -2.97
C PHE A 151 -12.43 -1.55 -2.99
N HIS A 152 -12.26 -0.26 -2.70
CA HIS A 152 -13.39 0.68 -2.71
C HIS A 152 -14.05 0.83 -4.08
N THR A 153 -13.30 0.62 -5.16
CA THR A 153 -13.82 0.67 -6.54
C THR A 153 -14.63 -0.59 -6.88
N ILE A 154 -14.13 -1.77 -6.50
CA ILE A 154 -14.82 -3.06 -6.70
C ILE A 154 -16.07 -3.18 -5.83
N MET A 155 -16.01 -2.67 -4.59
CA MET A 155 -17.15 -2.66 -3.67
C MET A 155 -18.17 -1.55 -3.98
N ASP A 156 -17.84 -0.63 -4.90
CA ASP A 156 -18.64 0.57 -5.24
C ASP A 156 -19.12 1.32 -4.00
N ASN A 157 -18.17 1.59 -3.10
CA ASN A 157 -18.41 2.45 -1.95
C ASN A 157 -18.53 3.90 -2.45
N SER A 158 -19.73 4.49 -2.35
CA SER A 158 -20.06 5.81 -2.89
C SER A 158 -19.14 6.94 -2.44
N GLU A 159 -18.55 6.86 -1.24
CA GLU A 159 -17.67 7.90 -0.70
C GLU A 159 -16.24 7.84 -1.26
N ARG A 160 -15.76 6.64 -1.61
CA ARG A 160 -14.33 6.39 -1.88
C ARG A 160 -14.04 5.74 -3.23
N THR A 161 -15.06 5.27 -3.94
CA THR A 161 -14.92 4.62 -5.25
C THR A 161 -14.19 5.53 -6.26
N LYS A 162 -13.27 4.94 -7.02
CA LYS A 162 -12.62 5.62 -8.16
C LYS A 162 -13.47 5.51 -9.43
N ASP A 163 -14.65 4.91 -9.34
CA ASP A 163 -15.62 4.78 -10.42
C ASP A 163 -16.86 5.66 -10.18
N ASN A 164 -16.67 6.97 -10.16
CA ASN A 164 -17.75 7.96 -10.04
C ASN A 164 -18.14 8.58 -11.39
N GLU A 165 -19.19 9.40 -11.43
CA GLU A 165 -19.68 10.02 -12.68
C GLU A 165 -18.60 10.81 -13.42
N LYS A 166 -17.79 11.59 -12.69
CA LYS A 166 -16.67 12.34 -13.29
C LYS A 166 -15.64 11.39 -13.92
N ALA A 167 -15.35 10.26 -13.26
CA ALA A 167 -14.47 9.23 -13.80
C ALA A 167 -15.04 8.60 -15.08
N ARG A 168 -16.37 8.41 -15.19
CA ARG A 168 -17.00 7.94 -16.44
C ARG A 168 -17.01 8.98 -17.56
N MET A 169 -17.15 10.27 -17.23
CA MET A 169 -17.00 11.35 -18.22
C MET A 169 -15.56 11.41 -18.74
N ASP A 170 -14.57 11.30 -17.85
CA ASP A 170 -13.15 11.20 -18.24
C ASP A 170 -12.88 9.91 -19.03
N LEU A 171 -13.50 8.79 -18.68
CA LEU A 171 -13.35 7.56 -19.43
C LEU A 171 -13.78 7.74 -20.90
N LYS A 172 -14.91 8.42 -21.16
CA LYS A 172 -15.36 8.75 -22.52
C LYS A 172 -14.41 9.73 -23.24
N GLU A 173 -13.78 10.63 -22.49
CA GLU A 173 -12.79 11.57 -23.03
C GLU A 173 -11.50 10.84 -23.43
N TYR A 174 -11.04 9.85 -22.66
CA TYR A 174 -9.70 9.27 -22.83
C TYR A 174 -9.67 7.86 -23.41
N CYS A 175 -10.73 7.06 -23.29
CA CYS A 175 -10.73 5.63 -23.66
C CYS A 175 -11.95 5.25 -24.52
N ARG A 176 -11.84 4.18 -25.33
CA ARG A 176 -12.97 3.62 -26.11
C ARG A 176 -13.66 2.49 -25.34
N ARG A 177 -14.38 2.81 -24.25
CA ARG A 177 -15.12 1.83 -23.41
C ARG A 177 -16.59 2.19 -23.28
N SER A 178 -17.32 2.01 -24.38
CA SER A 178 -18.72 2.42 -24.51
C SER A 178 -19.67 1.76 -23.51
N ASP A 179 -19.36 0.54 -23.07
CA ASP A 179 -20.09 -0.19 -22.03
C ASP A 179 -20.07 0.51 -20.67
N LEU A 180 -19.06 1.34 -20.44
CA LEU A 180 -18.89 2.12 -19.21
C LEU A 180 -19.26 3.61 -19.37
N HIS A 181 -19.72 4.07 -20.53
CA HIS A 181 -20.14 5.47 -20.67
C HIS A 181 -21.42 5.76 -19.87
N LEU A 182 -21.53 7.01 -19.35
CA LEU A 182 -22.79 7.48 -18.78
C LEU A 182 -23.88 7.50 -19.86
N GLN A 183 -25.06 7.03 -19.50
CA GLN A 183 -26.24 7.04 -20.37
C GLN A 183 -27.22 8.10 -19.89
N GLN A 184 -27.95 8.74 -20.81
CA GLN A 184 -29.06 9.62 -20.43
C GLN A 184 -30.36 8.84 -20.51
N ASN A 185 -31.22 8.98 -19.50
CA ASN A 185 -32.57 8.46 -19.57
C ASN A 185 -33.49 9.40 -20.37
N ALA A 186 -34.75 8.97 -20.57
CA ALA A 186 -35.77 9.75 -21.26
C ALA A 186 -36.05 11.14 -20.62
N TYR A 187 -35.67 11.33 -19.36
CA TYR A 187 -35.83 12.57 -18.60
C TYR A 187 -34.56 13.43 -18.53
N GLY A 188 -33.53 13.10 -19.31
CA GLY A 188 -32.26 13.85 -19.37
C GLY A 188 -31.34 13.68 -18.16
N ARG A 189 -31.65 12.78 -17.22
CA ARG A 189 -30.77 12.45 -16.09
C ARG A 189 -29.70 11.46 -16.52
N TRP A 190 -28.47 11.68 -16.04
CA TRP A 190 -27.36 10.77 -16.24
C TRP A 190 -27.52 9.52 -15.35
N ILE A 191 -27.30 8.35 -15.93
CA ILE A 191 -27.30 7.05 -15.28
C ILE A 191 -25.92 6.42 -15.43
N LYS A 192 -25.33 6.01 -14.31
CA LYS A 192 -24.08 5.23 -14.24
C LYS A 192 -24.40 3.74 -14.30
N SER A 193 -24.07 3.08 -15.40
CA SER A 193 -24.17 1.63 -15.51
C SER A 193 -23.21 0.93 -14.54
N LYS A 194 -23.64 -0.18 -13.95
CA LYS A 194 -22.78 -0.99 -13.08
C LYS A 194 -21.66 -1.62 -13.89
N ALA A 195 -20.42 -1.42 -13.46
CA ALA A 195 -19.27 -1.99 -14.14
C ALA A 195 -19.16 -3.50 -13.89
N LYS A 196 -18.54 -4.22 -14.82
CA LYS A 196 -18.25 -5.67 -14.70
C LYS A 196 -17.28 -6.00 -13.55
N PHE A 197 -16.51 -5.01 -13.10
CA PHE A 197 -15.59 -5.14 -11.96
C PHE A 197 -16.26 -4.80 -10.62
N THR A 198 -17.55 -4.43 -10.61
CA THR A 198 -18.26 -4.09 -9.38
C THR A 198 -19.10 -5.27 -8.90
N LEU A 199 -18.95 -5.62 -7.62
CA LEU A 199 -19.72 -6.69 -6.99
C LEU A 199 -21.18 -6.28 -6.74
N ASN A 200 -22.09 -7.25 -6.83
CA ASN A 200 -23.48 -7.07 -6.39
C ASN A 200 -23.63 -7.19 -4.88
N ASP A 201 -24.77 -6.73 -4.36
CA ASP A 201 -24.94 -6.60 -2.90
C ASP A 201 -25.00 -7.96 -2.19
N ASP A 202 -25.32 -9.03 -2.91
CA ASP A 202 -25.26 -10.40 -2.40
C ASP A 202 -23.81 -10.91 -2.38
N GLN A 203 -23.05 -10.70 -3.45
CA GLN A 203 -21.62 -11.04 -3.54
C GLN A 203 -20.79 -10.31 -2.48
N LYS A 204 -21.15 -9.06 -2.14
CA LYS A 204 -20.44 -8.27 -1.11
C LYS A 204 -20.53 -8.87 0.29
N LYS A 205 -21.53 -9.73 0.57
CA LYS A 205 -21.73 -10.37 1.87
C LYS A 205 -20.91 -11.66 2.02
N ASP A 206 -20.35 -12.17 0.93
CA ASP A 206 -19.56 -13.39 0.91
C ASP A 206 -18.13 -13.12 1.42
N VAL A 207 -17.59 -14.03 2.23
CA VAL A 207 -16.19 -14.00 2.69
C VAL A 207 -15.24 -14.13 1.49
N LEU A 208 -15.67 -14.79 0.42
CA LEU A 208 -14.93 -14.95 -0.83
C LEU A 208 -15.39 -14.00 -1.94
N ALA A 209 -15.95 -12.84 -1.60
CA ALA A 209 -16.50 -11.87 -2.56
C ALA A 209 -15.69 -11.65 -3.86
N PHE A 210 -14.36 -11.64 -3.77
CA PHE A 210 -13.47 -11.48 -4.93
C PHE A 210 -13.46 -12.66 -5.91
N SER A 211 -13.76 -13.89 -5.47
CA SER A 211 -13.85 -15.05 -6.38
C SER A 211 -15.06 -14.96 -7.31
N ALA A 212 -16.02 -14.09 -7.01
CA ALA A 212 -17.16 -13.82 -7.88
C ALA A 212 -16.82 -12.89 -9.06
N LEU A 213 -15.63 -12.29 -9.10
CA LEU A 213 -15.19 -11.44 -10.20
C LEU A 213 -14.90 -12.27 -11.46
N PRO A 214 -15.21 -11.75 -12.66
CA PRO A 214 -14.86 -12.42 -13.91
C PRO A 214 -13.34 -12.69 -14.00
N LYS A 215 -12.96 -13.84 -14.57
CA LYS A 215 -11.54 -14.24 -14.74
C LYS A 215 -10.64 -13.14 -15.37
N PRO A 216 -11.09 -12.37 -16.39
CA PRO A 216 -10.28 -11.29 -16.95
C PRO A 216 -9.95 -10.16 -15.96
N ILE A 217 -10.71 -10.02 -14.87
CA ILE A 217 -10.49 -9.03 -13.81
C ILE A 217 -9.73 -9.65 -12.65
N LEU A 218 -10.11 -10.86 -12.24
CA LEU A 218 -9.47 -11.56 -11.13
C LEU A 218 -7.99 -11.84 -11.40
N LYS A 219 -7.62 -12.24 -12.63
CA LYS A 219 -6.23 -12.61 -12.95
C LYS A 219 -5.23 -11.46 -12.74
N PRO A 220 -5.43 -10.24 -13.27
CA PRO A 220 -4.54 -9.10 -12.98
C PRO A 220 -4.49 -8.72 -11.50
N LEU A 221 -5.59 -8.88 -10.76
CA LEU A 221 -5.61 -8.64 -9.30
C LEU A 221 -4.77 -9.68 -8.56
N THR A 222 -4.88 -10.96 -8.93
CA THR A 222 -4.03 -12.03 -8.37
C THR A 222 -2.55 -11.78 -8.68
N GLU A 223 -2.21 -11.39 -9.91
CA GLU A 223 -0.84 -11.03 -10.28
C GLU A 223 -0.30 -9.87 -9.42
N LEU A 224 -1.12 -8.85 -9.14
CA LEU A 224 -0.75 -7.74 -8.26
C LEU A 224 -0.55 -8.19 -6.79
N ILE A 225 -1.42 -9.05 -6.28
CA ILE A 225 -1.30 -9.61 -4.92
C ILE A 225 -0.02 -10.43 -4.80
N LEU A 226 0.27 -11.28 -5.78
CA LEU A 226 1.50 -12.07 -5.82
C LEU A 226 2.73 -11.18 -5.90
N PHE A 227 2.69 -10.10 -6.69
CA PHE A 227 3.77 -9.12 -6.74
C PHE A 227 4.11 -8.55 -5.36
N PHE A 228 3.11 -8.09 -4.58
CA PHE A 228 3.37 -7.57 -3.23
C PHE A 228 3.79 -8.66 -2.25
N LYS A 229 3.20 -9.87 -2.34
CA LYS A 229 3.61 -11.02 -1.53
C LYS A 229 5.09 -11.35 -1.74
N ASP A 230 5.54 -11.42 -2.99
CA ASP A 230 6.92 -11.76 -3.33
C ASP A 230 7.88 -10.61 -2.98
N LEU A 231 7.47 -9.36 -3.19
CA LEU A 231 8.25 -8.17 -2.84
C LEU A 231 8.50 -8.07 -1.33
N CYS A 232 7.50 -8.45 -0.54
CA CYS A 232 7.53 -8.41 0.93
C CYS A 232 8.07 -9.71 1.55
N SER A 233 8.62 -10.62 0.75
CA SER A 233 9.29 -11.83 1.24
C SER A 233 10.50 -11.48 2.13
N THR A 234 10.74 -12.31 3.14
CA THR A 234 11.90 -12.19 4.04
C THR A 234 13.22 -12.49 3.32
N VAL A 235 13.17 -13.26 2.23
CA VAL A 235 14.31 -13.62 1.38
C VAL A 235 14.02 -13.16 -0.04
N LEU A 236 14.94 -12.40 -0.63
CA LEU A 236 14.85 -11.88 -1.98
C LEU A 236 16.02 -12.37 -2.83
N TRP A 237 15.72 -12.80 -4.05
CA TRP A 237 16.70 -13.24 -5.04
C TRP A 237 16.83 -12.18 -6.15
N ASP A 238 18.06 -11.86 -6.56
CA ASP A 238 18.32 -10.80 -7.58
C ASP A 238 17.58 -11.09 -8.89
N ASP A 239 17.61 -12.33 -9.38
CA ASP A 239 16.95 -12.73 -10.62
C ASP A 239 15.42 -12.58 -10.56
N HIS A 240 14.81 -12.93 -9.41
CA HIS A 240 13.37 -12.74 -9.22
C HIS A 240 13.01 -11.26 -9.19
N LEU A 241 13.82 -10.41 -8.53
CA LEU A 241 13.58 -8.97 -8.52
C LEU A 241 13.70 -8.34 -9.91
N ARG A 242 14.62 -8.82 -10.76
CA ARG A 242 14.70 -8.40 -12.17
C ARG A 242 13.46 -8.78 -12.95
N GLN A 243 12.97 -10.01 -12.79
CA GLN A 243 11.70 -10.42 -13.39
C GLN A 243 10.54 -9.56 -12.89
N MET A 244 10.54 -9.17 -11.61
CA MET A 244 9.54 -8.25 -11.06
C MET A 244 9.63 -6.85 -11.67
N GLU A 245 10.84 -6.30 -11.91
CA GLU A 245 11.04 -5.03 -12.64
C GLU A 245 10.39 -5.08 -14.04
N GLU A 246 10.42 -6.24 -14.72
CA GLU A 246 9.81 -6.44 -16.03
C GLU A 246 8.30 -6.71 -15.98
N ASN A 247 7.82 -7.39 -14.95
CA ASN A 247 6.42 -7.82 -14.81
C ASN A 247 5.51 -6.70 -14.29
N ILE A 248 5.98 -5.84 -13.38
CA ILE A 248 5.11 -4.83 -12.76
C ILE A 248 4.51 -3.82 -13.76
N PRO A 249 5.22 -3.33 -14.80
CA PRO A 249 4.59 -2.48 -15.81
C PRO A 249 3.50 -3.22 -16.59
N LEU A 250 3.68 -4.52 -16.84
CA LEU A 250 2.69 -5.36 -17.51
C LEU A 250 1.43 -5.54 -16.65
N ILE A 251 1.57 -5.83 -15.35
CA ILE A 251 0.47 -5.92 -14.40
C ILE A 251 -0.31 -4.60 -14.35
N LEU A 252 0.40 -3.48 -14.24
CA LEU A 252 -0.20 -2.14 -14.28
C LEU A 252 -0.97 -1.88 -15.56
N CYS A 253 -0.42 -2.25 -16.72
CA CYS A 253 -1.12 -2.11 -17.99
C CYS A 253 -2.38 -3.00 -18.03
N LYS A 254 -2.33 -4.24 -17.52
CA LYS A 254 -3.52 -5.12 -17.42
C LYS A 254 -4.61 -4.49 -16.54
N LEU A 255 -4.25 -3.89 -15.41
CA LEU A 255 -5.19 -3.18 -14.53
C LEU A 255 -5.76 -1.93 -15.22
N GLN A 256 -4.94 -1.19 -15.97
CA GLN A 256 -5.38 -0.02 -16.74
C GLN A 256 -6.44 -0.37 -17.78
N ARG A 257 -6.43 -1.59 -18.33
CA ARG A 257 -7.48 -2.08 -19.24
C ARG A 257 -8.84 -2.30 -18.56
N ILE A 258 -8.86 -2.44 -17.23
CA ILE A 258 -10.06 -2.73 -16.44
C ILE A 258 -10.63 -1.46 -15.83
N PHE A 259 -9.80 -0.72 -15.09
CA PHE A 259 -10.24 0.41 -14.27
C PHE A 259 -10.22 1.74 -15.03
N THR A 260 -10.88 2.75 -14.46
CA THR A 260 -10.92 4.10 -15.01
C THR A 260 -9.59 4.84 -14.85
N PRO A 261 -9.28 5.84 -15.69
CA PRO A 261 -8.08 6.67 -15.53
C PRO A 261 -7.97 7.35 -14.17
N GLY A 262 -9.10 7.62 -13.51
CA GLY A 262 -9.18 8.22 -12.18
C GLY A 262 -8.70 7.33 -11.03
N LEU A 263 -8.41 6.05 -11.28
CA LEU A 263 -7.81 5.15 -10.29
C LEU A 263 -6.29 5.31 -10.21
N PHE A 264 -5.62 5.58 -11.32
CA PHE A 264 -4.15 5.58 -11.41
C PHE A 264 -3.56 6.93 -11.01
N TYR A 265 -3.23 7.08 -9.73
CA TYR A 265 -2.46 8.22 -9.22
C TYR A 265 -0.96 7.87 -9.21
N SER A 266 -0.16 8.77 -8.62
CA SER A 266 1.28 8.55 -8.46
C SER A 266 1.58 7.27 -7.69
N MET A 267 0.78 6.92 -6.67
CA MET A 267 0.99 5.72 -5.85
C MET A 267 0.99 4.43 -6.68
N GLU A 268 0.04 4.28 -7.61
CA GLU A 268 -0.02 3.14 -8.51
C GLU A 268 1.18 3.11 -9.46
N HIS A 269 1.66 4.27 -9.91
CA HIS A 269 2.84 4.36 -10.75
C HIS A 269 4.14 3.99 -10.00
N LEU A 270 4.30 4.43 -8.74
CA LEU A 270 5.51 4.19 -7.95
C LEU A 270 5.85 2.71 -7.78
N MET A 271 4.88 1.80 -7.94
CA MET A 271 5.10 0.36 -7.88
C MET A 271 6.20 -0.13 -8.84
N ILE A 272 6.38 0.54 -9.99
CA ILE A 272 7.43 0.14 -10.95
C ILE A 272 8.85 0.33 -10.42
N HIS A 273 9.02 1.13 -9.37
CA HIS A 273 10.31 1.44 -8.78
C HIS A 273 10.66 0.55 -7.58
N LEU A 274 9.67 -0.10 -6.97
CA LEU A 274 9.86 -0.88 -5.75
C LEU A 274 10.80 -2.08 -5.92
N PRO A 275 10.77 -2.86 -7.02
CA PRO A 275 11.67 -4.00 -7.16
C PRO A 275 13.14 -3.56 -7.26
N PHE A 276 13.42 -2.45 -7.96
CA PHE A 276 14.75 -1.87 -8.02
C PHE A 276 15.23 -1.42 -6.62
N GLU A 277 14.38 -0.75 -5.84
CA GLU A 277 14.73 -0.37 -4.47
C GLU A 277 14.98 -1.60 -3.59
N ALA A 278 14.21 -2.68 -3.74
CA ALA A 278 14.43 -3.93 -3.02
C ALA A 278 15.74 -4.63 -3.44
N ARG A 279 16.12 -4.52 -4.70
CA ARG A 279 17.37 -5.09 -5.22
C ARG A 279 18.61 -4.38 -4.66
N VAL A 280 18.53 -3.07 -4.47
CA VAL A 280 19.63 -2.27 -3.92
C VAL A 280 19.67 -2.30 -2.39
N CYS A 281 18.51 -2.17 -1.74
CA CYS A 281 18.42 -1.96 -0.30
C CYS A 281 18.05 -3.22 0.50
N GLY A 282 17.80 -4.35 -0.18
CA GLY A 282 17.44 -5.63 0.43
C GLY A 282 15.97 -5.73 0.87
N PRO A 283 15.64 -6.72 1.72
CA PRO A 283 14.28 -7.04 2.14
C PRO A 283 13.50 -5.83 2.65
N VAL A 284 12.26 -5.73 2.18
CA VAL A 284 11.37 -4.58 2.43
C VAL A 284 11.02 -4.42 3.90
N GLN A 285 10.98 -5.51 4.68
CA GLN A 285 10.65 -5.50 6.11
C GLN A 285 11.51 -4.56 6.97
N TYR A 286 12.76 -4.31 6.58
CA TYR A 286 13.67 -3.39 7.29
C TYR A 286 13.51 -1.94 6.85
N ARG A 287 12.64 -1.69 5.87
CA ARG A 287 12.43 -0.41 5.20
C ARG A 287 10.97 0.03 5.25
N TRP A 288 10.17 -0.61 6.09
CA TRP A 288 8.83 -0.18 6.44
C TRP A 288 8.84 0.87 7.53
N MET A 289 7.92 1.83 7.45
CA MET A 289 7.76 2.79 8.52
C MET A 289 7.03 2.19 9.73
N TYR A 290 6.23 1.14 9.55
CA TYR A 290 5.36 0.57 10.60
C TYR A 290 6.07 0.29 11.94
N PRO A 291 7.25 -0.37 11.98
CA PRO A 291 7.94 -0.60 13.25
C PRO A 291 8.31 0.72 13.95
N PHE A 292 8.75 1.72 13.18
CA PHE A 292 9.11 3.04 13.69
C PHE A 292 7.88 3.82 14.16
N GLU A 293 6.79 3.83 13.40
CA GLU A 293 5.53 4.47 13.80
C GLU A 293 4.95 3.84 15.07
N ARG A 294 4.98 2.51 15.18
CA ARG A 294 4.53 1.78 16.37
C ARG A 294 5.37 2.12 17.59
N PHE A 295 6.69 2.21 17.43
CA PHE A 295 7.61 2.64 18.48
C PHE A 295 7.37 4.09 18.90
N LEU A 296 7.26 5.01 17.93
CA LEU A 296 6.94 6.42 18.18
C LEU A 296 5.58 6.57 18.87
N ASN A 297 4.59 5.77 18.52
CA ASN A 297 3.30 5.74 19.20
C ASN A 297 3.42 5.28 20.66
N LYS A 298 4.30 4.31 20.95
CA LYS A 298 4.62 3.89 22.34
C LYS A 298 5.23 5.06 23.12
N ILE A 299 6.23 5.75 22.56
CA ILE A 299 6.85 6.93 23.17
C ILE A 299 5.84 8.05 23.38
N LYS A 300 4.99 8.34 22.39
CA LYS A 300 3.96 9.39 22.51
C LYS A 300 3.04 9.17 23.72
N LYS A 301 2.73 7.90 24.03
CA LYS A 301 1.91 7.54 25.21
C LYS A 301 2.63 7.74 26.54
N THR A 302 3.96 7.82 26.57
CA THR A 302 4.71 8.10 27.81
C THR A 302 4.78 9.59 28.15
N ILE A 303 4.40 10.47 27.22
CA ILE A 303 4.44 11.92 27.42
C ILE A 303 3.26 12.35 28.30
N LYS A 304 3.51 12.46 29.61
CA LYS A 304 2.53 12.96 30.59
C LYS A 304 2.50 14.49 30.67
N ASN A 305 3.63 15.15 30.43
CA ASN A 305 3.75 16.61 30.41
C ASN A 305 4.31 17.09 29.05
N LYS A 306 3.46 17.74 28.25
CA LYS A 306 3.86 18.27 26.93
C LYS A 306 4.85 19.44 26.99
N SER A 307 4.96 20.13 28.12
CA SER A 307 5.95 21.20 28.32
C SER A 307 7.35 20.66 28.62
N ARG A 308 7.48 19.36 28.94
CA ARG A 308 8.73 18.66 29.28
C ARG A 308 8.70 17.26 28.66
N VAL A 309 8.78 17.20 27.33
CA VAL A 309 8.62 15.95 26.57
C VAL A 309 9.75 14.97 26.89
N GLU A 310 11.00 15.41 26.83
CA GLU A 310 12.17 14.54 27.08
C GLU A 310 12.15 14.01 28.52
N GLY A 311 11.88 14.88 29.50
CA GLY A 311 11.79 14.50 30.90
C GLY A 311 10.68 13.46 31.17
N SER A 312 9.51 13.61 30.55
CA SER A 312 8.41 12.65 30.68
C SER A 312 8.77 11.26 30.12
N ILE A 313 9.49 11.25 28.99
CA ILE A 313 9.97 10.02 28.35
C ILE A 313 11.02 9.35 29.26
N CYS A 314 12.04 10.09 29.70
CA CYS A 314 13.08 9.58 30.59
C CYS A 314 12.51 9.01 31.89
N GLN A 315 11.57 9.72 32.53
CA GLN A 315 10.94 9.25 33.76
C GLN A 315 10.18 7.94 33.56
N THR A 316 9.41 7.83 32.46
CA THR A 316 8.67 6.61 32.17
C THR A 316 9.60 5.46 31.82
N TYR A 317 10.69 5.74 31.10
CA TYR A 317 11.70 4.76 30.76
C TYR A 317 12.40 4.22 32.02
N LEU A 318 12.83 5.10 32.93
CA LEU A 318 13.38 4.72 34.25
C LEU A 318 12.41 3.85 35.04
N ALA A 319 11.12 4.22 35.10
CA ALA A 319 10.11 3.42 35.78
C ALA A 319 9.94 2.03 35.15
N GLN A 320 10.03 1.92 33.81
CA GLN A 320 9.98 0.65 33.09
C GLN A 320 11.20 -0.22 33.40
N GLU A 321 12.41 0.35 33.39
CA GLU A 321 13.64 -0.38 33.74
C GLU A 321 13.62 -0.86 35.19
N ILE A 322 13.26 0.01 36.15
CA ILE A 322 13.12 -0.37 37.56
C ILE A 322 12.10 -1.51 37.72
N SER A 323 10.94 -1.40 37.06
CA SER A 323 9.91 -2.46 37.11
C SER A 323 10.40 -3.77 36.50
N TYR A 324 11.16 -3.69 35.40
CA TYR A 324 11.77 -4.85 34.76
C TYR A 324 12.79 -5.53 35.69
N PHE A 325 13.69 -4.78 36.31
CA PHE A 325 14.66 -5.34 37.26
C PHE A 325 13.99 -5.89 38.52
N ALA A 326 13.00 -5.19 39.07
CA ALA A 326 12.22 -5.66 40.22
C ALA A 326 11.48 -6.96 39.91
N SER A 327 11.06 -7.17 38.65
CA SER A 327 10.33 -8.39 38.26
C SER A 327 11.12 -9.68 38.46
N HIS A 328 12.45 -9.62 38.45
CA HIS A 328 13.31 -10.79 38.71
C HIS A 328 13.30 -11.25 40.17
N TYR A 329 12.80 -10.42 41.10
CA TYR A 329 12.70 -10.73 42.52
C TYR A 329 11.30 -11.20 42.93
N PHE A 330 10.31 -11.16 42.03
CA PHE A 330 8.98 -11.66 42.30
C PHE A 330 8.89 -13.17 42.01
N GLU A 331 8.01 -13.84 42.75
CA GLU A 331 7.69 -15.25 42.51
C GLU A 331 7.05 -15.47 41.13
N SER A 332 7.22 -16.66 40.56
CA SER A 332 6.83 -16.98 39.18
C SER A 332 5.34 -16.75 38.87
N HIS A 333 4.49 -16.83 39.89
CA HIS A 333 3.05 -16.65 39.79
C HIS A 333 2.61 -15.17 39.74
N VAL A 334 3.50 -14.23 40.09
CA VAL A 334 3.21 -12.79 40.09
C VAL A 334 3.36 -12.23 38.68
N LEU A 335 2.27 -11.70 38.13
CA LEU A 335 2.28 -11.12 36.79
C LEU A 335 3.10 -9.83 36.75
N SER A 336 4.13 -9.84 35.92
CA SER A 336 5.04 -8.74 35.61
C SER A 336 5.12 -8.53 34.10
N SER A 337 5.88 -7.54 33.63
CA SER A 337 6.13 -7.36 32.19
C SER A 337 6.79 -8.56 31.52
N ASN A 338 7.49 -9.42 32.27
CA ASN A 338 8.32 -10.49 31.73
C ASN A 338 7.60 -11.84 31.59
N ASN A 339 6.59 -12.09 32.42
CA ASN A 339 5.79 -13.34 32.41
C ASN A 339 4.31 -13.07 32.07
N ARG A 340 3.95 -11.83 31.73
CA ARG A 340 2.62 -11.53 31.22
C ARG A 340 2.45 -12.15 29.83
N VAL A 341 1.56 -13.11 29.79
CA VAL A 341 1.04 -13.79 28.60
C VAL A 341 0.64 -12.77 27.54
N ASP A 342 1.08 -12.99 26.31
CA ASP A 342 0.81 -12.10 25.19
C ASP A 342 -0.70 -12.03 24.91
N ARG A 343 -1.17 -10.95 24.27
CA ARG A 343 -2.61 -10.77 24.04
C ARG A 343 -3.28 -11.89 23.21
N ASN A 344 -2.50 -12.59 22.40
CA ASN A 344 -2.94 -13.66 21.51
C ASN A 344 -2.35 -15.03 21.92
N ASP A 345 -1.84 -15.15 23.15
CA ASP A 345 -1.29 -16.41 23.66
C ASP A 345 -2.42 -17.18 24.37
N ASP A 346 -3.04 -18.09 23.62
CA ASP A 346 -4.02 -19.05 24.11
C ASP A 346 -3.28 -20.18 24.84
N LEU A 347 -2.80 -19.88 26.06
CA LEU A 347 -2.14 -20.84 26.95
C LEU A 347 -2.89 -22.18 26.97
N ILE A 348 -2.24 -23.21 26.43
CA ILE A 348 -2.75 -24.58 26.39
C ILE A 348 -2.62 -25.18 27.79
N THR A 349 -3.62 -24.99 28.66
CA THR A 349 -3.85 -25.94 29.74
C THR A 349 -4.47 -27.18 29.13
N LYS A 350 -3.65 -28.21 28.85
CA LYS A 350 -4.16 -29.55 28.55
C LYS A 350 -4.97 -30.04 29.75
N ASN A 351 -6.28 -29.84 29.73
CA ASN A 351 -7.17 -30.53 30.66
C ASN A 351 -7.07 -32.03 30.38
N ALA A 352 -6.99 -32.85 31.43
CA ALA A 352 -6.86 -34.30 31.35
C ALA A 352 -8.07 -35.02 30.70
N ASN A 353 -9.15 -34.29 30.40
CA ASN A 353 -10.36 -34.79 29.73
C ASN A 353 -10.52 -34.13 28.36
N GLN A 354 -9.61 -34.40 27.42
CA GLN A 354 -9.77 -33.92 26.05
C GLN A 354 -10.97 -34.63 25.38
N PRO A 355 -11.94 -33.89 24.78
CA PRO A 355 -13.00 -34.49 23.98
C PRO A 355 -12.43 -35.28 22.78
N THR A 356 -13.19 -36.30 22.36
CA THR A 356 -12.75 -37.30 21.36
C THR A 356 -12.49 -36.75 19.97
N LEU A 357 -13.09 -35.60 19.59
CA LEU A 357 -12.93 -34.99 18.27
C LEU A 357 -12.03 -33.75 18.34
N SER A 358 -11.02 -33.67 17.47
CA SER A 358 -10.03 -32.58 17.43
C SER A 358 -10.64 -31.19 17.31
N VAL A 359 -11.75 -31.04 16.60
CA VAL A 359 -12.43 -29.74 16.38
C VAL A 359 -12.91 -29.11 17.70
N PHE A 360 -13.21 -29.91 18.73
CA PHE A 360 -13.63 -29.43 20.05
C PHE A 360 -12.46 -29.26 21.03
N ASN A 361 -11.24 -29.58 20.61
CA ASN A 361 -10.02 -29.29 21.38
C ASN A 361 -9.51 -27.86 21.16
N LEU A 362 -10.14 -27.09 20.28
CA LEU A 362 -9.87 -25.67 20.08
C LEU A 362 -10.35 -24.87 21.30
N SER A 363 -9.41 -24.45 22.14
CA SER A 363 -9.69 -23.58 23.29
C SER A 363 -9.72 -22.13 22.84
N GLY A 364 -10.77 -21.39 23.17
CA GLY A 364 -10.87 -19.94 22.91
C GLY A 364 -11.18 -19.15 24.18
N ARG A 365 -10.66 -17.92 24.29
CA ARG A 365 -11.05 -16.98 25.34
C ARG A 365 -12.25 -16.14 24.90
N SER A 366 -13.28 -16.07 25.72
CA SER A 366 -14.38 -15.12 25.50
C SER A 366 -13.84 -13.68 25.56
N TYR A 367 -14.00 -12.93 24.47
CA TYR A 367 -13.56 -11.54 24.40
C TYR A 367 -14.72 -10.57 24.67
N GLY A 368 -14.53 -9.62 25.58
CA GLY A 368 -15.50 -8.57 25.91
C GLY A 368 -16.22 -8.76 27.24
N LYS A 369 -16.92 -7.70 27.68
CA LYS A 369 -17.77 -7.73 28.89
C LYS A 369 -19.04 -8.51 28.53
N LYS A 370 -19.45 -9.51 29.33
CA LYS A 370 -20.73 -10.24 29.13
C LYS A 370 -21.87 -9.22 29.12
N LYS A 371 -22.31 -8.83 27.92
CA LYS A 371 -23.42 -7.91 27.68
C LYS A 371 -24.42 -8.64 26.80
N GLY A 372 -25.48 -9.15 27.40
CA GLY A 372 -26.57 -9.81 26.69
C GLY A 372 -27.10 -11.04 27.42
N ASN A 373 -28.40 -11.31 27.20
CA ASN A 373 -29.03 -12.59 27.53
C ASN A 373 -28.45 -13.69 26.63
N ILE A 374 -28.52 -14.95 27.09
CA ILE A 374 -28.12 -16.12 26.31
C ILE A 374 -28.89 -16.12 24.99
N GLN A 375 -28.18 -16.02 23.87
CA GLN A 375 -28.76 -16.18 22.54
C GLN A 375 -28.67 -17.65 22.14
N TRP A 376 -29.81 -18.23 21.80
CA TRP A 376 -29.88 -19.56 21.19
C TRP A 376 -29.63 -19.42 19.68
N LEU A 377 -28.86 -20.33 19.11
CA LEU A 377 -28.61 -20.38 17.67
C LEU A 377 -29.93 -20.66 16.95
N ASP A 378 -30.16 -19.97 15.83
CA ASP A 378 -31.28 -20.31 14.94
C ASP A 378 -30.98 -21.57 14.11
N ASP A 379 -32.00 -22.15 13.46
CA ASP A 379 -31.85 -23.40 12.70
C ASP A 379 -30.78 -23.30 11.59
N LYS A 380 -30.61 -22.13 10.97
CA LYS A 380 -29.60 -21.92 9.91
C LYS A 380 -28.20 -21.86 10.51
N GLU A 381 -28.04 -21.19 11.64
CA GLU A 381 -26.79 -21.11 12.39
C GLU A 381 -26.38 -22.48 12.95
N VAL A 382 -27.33 -23.29 13.42
CA VAL A 382 -27.09 -24.67 13.84
C VAL A 382 -26.58 -25.52 12.68
N VAL A 383 -27.25 -25.47 11.52
CA VAL A 383 -26.81 -26.19 10.31
C VAL A 383 -25.43 -25.73 9.86
N ALA A 384 -25.16 -24.42 9.88
CA ALA A 384 -23.85 -23.88 9.52
C ALA A 384 -22.74 -24.33 10.49
N ALA A 385 -23.01 -24.34 11.80
CA ALA A 385 -22.07 -24.82 12.81
C ALA A 385 -21.79 -26.32 12.66
N GLN A 386 -22.83 -27.12 12.40
CA GLN A 386 -22.68 -28.55 12.13
C GLN A 386 -21.85 -28.81 10.87
N LEU A 387 -22.13 -28.11 9.77
CA LEU A 387 -21.38 -28.23 8.53
C LEU A 387 -19.91 -27.83 8.72
N HIS A 388 -19.65 -26.78 9.50
CA HIS A 388 -18.30 -26.36 9.84
C HIS A 388 -17.54 -27.47 10.57
N VAL A 389 -18.16 -28.13 11.56
CA VAL A 389 -17.56 -29.28 12.26
C VAL A 389 -17.28 -30.43 11.30
N LEU A 390 -18.22 -30.78 10.42
CA LEU A 390 -18.05 -31.88 9.46
C LEU A 390 -16.90 -31.63 8.47
N ILE A 391 -16.78 -30.40 7.93
CA ILE A 391 -15.75 -30.07 6.94
C ILE A 391 -14.35 -29.97 7.57
N ASN A 392 -14.27 -29.52 8.83
CA ASN A 392 -13.00 -29.19 9.49
C ASN A 392 -12.55 -30.23 10.55
N CYS A 393 -13.24 -31.37 10.67
CA CYS A 393 -12.83 -32.47 11.54
C CYS A 393 -12.27 -33.63 10.69
N ASP A 394 -10.95 -33.81 10.74
CA ASP A 394 -10.26 -34.84 9.96
C ASP A 394 -10.76 -36.26 10.29
N GLU A 395 -11.16 -36.47 11.54
CA GLU A 395 -11.67 -37.74 12.06
C GLU A 395 -13.05 -38.11 11.49
N VAL A 396 -13.80 -37.15 10.96
CA VAL A 396 -15.13 -37.38 10.38
C VAL A 396 -15.08 -37.60 8.87
N LYS A 397 -13.96 -37.25 8.21
CA LYS A 397 -13.76 -37.44 6.76
C LYS A 397 -14.07 -38.84 6.23
N PRO A 398 -13.70 -39.95 6.92
CA PRO A 398 -14.01 -41.30 6.45
C PRO A 398 -15.52 -41.62 6.36
N PHE A 399 -16.37 -40.82 7.02
CA PHE A 399 -17.81 -41.04 7.12
C PHE A 399 -18.64 -40.09 6.23
N LEU A 400 -17.99 -39.19 5.48
CA LEU A 400 -18.61 -38.16 4.64
C LEU A 400 -18.73 -38.56 3.16
N ASN A 401 -18.92 -39.85 2.88
CA ASN A 401 -19.10 -40.35 1.50
C ASN A 401 -20.34 -39.80 0.82
#